data_AF-Q6MRK2-F1
#
_entry.id   AF-Q6MRK2-F1
#
_cell.length_a   1.000
_cell.length_b   1.000
_cell.length_c   1.000
_cell.angle_alpha   90.00
_cell.angle_beta   90.00
_cell.angle_gamma   90.00
#
_symmetry.space_group_name_H-M   'P 1'
#
loop_
_entity.id
_entity.type
_entity.pdbx_description
1 polymer ?
#
loop_
_entity_poly.entity_id
_entity_poly.type
_entity_poly.pdbx_seq_one_letter_code
_entity_poly.pdbx_strand_id
1 'polypeptide(L)'
;MGIGDKMRGLASSAQEGVKSTTMSLFHISLRLITGLLLGLTLALIGQELAGYGTFALLFVMVVVVAVIMKLLANWSFGQILIFDLICVLVVMLLRMYILVAP
;
A
#
# COMPACT_ATOMS: atom_id res chain seq x y z
N MET A 1 -31.90 26.16 -22.65
CA MET A 1 -30.79 25.77 -21.76
C MET A 1 -29.74 26.86 -21.82
N GLY A 2 -29.75 27.75 -20.84
CA GLY A 2 -28.90 28.94 -20.85
C GLY A 2 -27.43 28.57 -20.67
N ILE A 3 -26.53 29.47 -21.09
CA ILE A 3 -25.08 29.35 -20.83
C ILE A 3 -24.82 29.10 -19.33
N GLY A 4 -25.62 29.67 -18.43
CA GLY A 4 -25.54 29.41 -16.99
C GLY A 4 -25.82 27.97 -16.56
N ASP A 5 -26.74 27.25 -17.22
CA ASP A 5 -27.02 25.84 -16.91
C ASP A 5 -25.87 24.94 -17.39
N LYS A 6 -25.29 25.25 -18.56
CA LYS A 6 -24.11 24.55 -19.07
C LYS A 6 -22.89 24.79 -18.19
N MET A 7 -22.72 26.01 -17.68
CA MET A 7 -21.62 26.39 -16.79
C MET A 7 -21.74 25.73 -15.41
N ARG A 8 -22.96 25.62 -14.88
CA ARG A 8 -23.25 24.86 -13.65
C ARG A 8 -22.98 23.36 -13.82
N GLY A 9 -23.39 22.78 -14.96
CA GLY A 9 -23.08 21.38 -15.29
C GLY A 9 -21.58 21.11 -15.40
N LEU A 10 -20.82 22.03 -16.02
CA LEU A 10 -19.36 21.96 -16.08
C LEU A 10 -18.71 22.04 -14.69
N ALA A 11 -19.18 22.95 -13.84
CA ALA A 11 -18.67 23.09 -12.47
C ALA A 11 -18.94 21.83 -11.64
N SER A 12 -20.13 21.22 -11.74
CA SER A 12 -20.44 19.98 -11.03
C SER A 12 -19.59 18.81 -11.52
N SER A 13 -19.41 18.66 -12.83
CA SER A 13 -18.58 17.60 -13.40
C SER A 13 -17.10 17.76 -13.04
N ALA A 14 -16.60 19.01 -12.99
CA ALA A 14 -15.25 19.29 -12.52
C ALA A 14 -15.08 18.93 -11.04
N GLN A 15 -16.05 19.27 -10.18
CA GLN A 15 -16.02 18.94 -8.76
C GLN A 15 -16.04 17.42 -8.51
N GLU A 16 -16.88 16.68 -9.24
CA GLU A 16 -16.90 15.21 -9.19
C GLU A 16 -15.60 14.59 -9.68
N GLY A 17 -15.05 15.11 -10.79
CA GLY A 17 -13.77 14.67 -11.34
C GLY A 17 -12.62 14.85 -10.35
N VAL A 18 -12.55 16.01 -9.68
CA VAL A 18 -11.54 16.27 -8.64
C VAL A 18 -11.71 15.33 -7.46
N LYS A 19 -12.94 15.14 -6.96
CA LYS A 19 -13.20 14.25 -5.82
C LYS A 19 -12.84 12.80 -6.13
N SER A 20 -13.20 12.31 -7.32
CA SER A 20 -12.88 10.95 -7.78
C SER A 20 -11.37 10.73 -7.92
N THR A 21 -10.69 11.70 -8.55
CA THR A 21 -9.22 11.65 -8.74
C THR A 21 -8.50 11.64 -7.40
N THR A 22 -8.88 12.50 -6.46
CA THR A 22 -8.28 12.54 -5.11
C THR A 22 -8.45 11.22 -4.37
N MET A 23 -9.62 10.58 -4.44
CA MET A 23 -9.83 9.27 -3.81
C MET A 23 -8.99 8.17 -4.46
N SER A 24 -8.87 8.17 -5.79
CA SER A 24 -8.01 7.22 -6.51
C SER A 24 -6.52 7.41 -6.16
N LEU A 25 -6.04 8.65 -6.14
CA LEU A 25 -4.67 8.98 -5.77
C LEU A 25 -4.35 8.58 -4.32
N PHE A 26 -5.29 8.80 -3.41
CA PHE A 26 -5.11 8.39 -2.02
C PHE A 26 -5.05 6.87 -1.88
N HIS A 27 -5.89 6.16 -2.62
CA HIS A 27 -5.94 4.70 -2.59
C HIS A 27 -4.67 4.06 -3.15
N ILE A 28 -4.13 4.58 -4.25
CA ILE A 28 -2.85 4.08 -4.80
C ILE A 28 -1.66 4.43 -3.91
N SER A 29 -1.67 5.62 -3.29
CA SER A 29 -0.62 6.02 -2.35
C SER A 29 -0.57 5.08 -1.15
N LEU A 30 -1.73 4.73 -0.58
CA LEU A 30 -1.79 3.81 0.55
C LEU A 30 -1.28 2.42 0.16
N ARG A 31 -1.72 1.86 -0.98
CA ARG A 31 -1.21 0.57 -1.49
C ARG A 31 0.30 0.58 -1.67
N LEU A 32 0.83 1.67 -2.21
CA LEU A 32 2.26 1.82 -2.44
C LEU A 32 3.04 1.86 -1.13
N ILE A 33 2.55 2.59 -0.12
CA ILE A 33 3.16 2.65 1.21
C ILE A 33 3.13 1.27 1.88
N THR A 34 1.97 0.61 1.93
CA THR A 34 1.82 -0.75 2.48
C THR A 34 2.73 -1.73 1.77
N GLY A 35 2.73 -1.70 0.43
CA GLY A 35 3.57 -2.56 -0.40
C GLY A 35 5.05 -2.36 -0.14
N LEU A 36 5.51 -1.10 -0.04
CA LEU A 36 6.91 -0.78 0.29
C LEU A 36 7.31 -1.27 1.67
N LEU A 37 6.49 -1.02 2.69
CA LEU A 37 6.80 -1.43 4.06
C LEU A 37 6.91 -2.95 4.18
N LEU A 38 5.93 -3.69 3.66
CA LEU A 38 5.97 -5.15 3.68
C LEU A 38 7.04 -5.72 2.77
N GLY A 39 7.21 -5.15 1.59
CA GLY A 39 8.25 -5.56 0.64
C GLY A 39 9.66 -5.39 1.20
N LEU A 40 9.94 -4.25 1.83
CA LEU A 40 11.20 -4.01 2.51
C LEU A 40 11.40 -4.98 3.69
N THR A 41 10.37 -5.17 4.52
CA THR A 41 10.45 -6.06 5.68
C THR A 41 10.73 -7.50 5.26
N LEU A 42 10.00 -8.02 4.27
CA LEU A 42 10.19 -9.37 3.76
C LEU A 42 11.52 -9.54 3.01
N ALA A 43 11.97 -8.52 2.28
CA ALA A 43 13.28 -8.53 1.63
C ALA A 43 14.41 -8.59 2.68
N LEU A 44 14.34 -7.78 3.75
CA LEU A 44 15.33 -7.82 4.83
C LEU A 44 15.35 -9.17 5.55
N ILE A 45 14.17 -9.75 5.85
CA ILE A 45 14.09 -11.10 6.41
C ILE A 45 14.74 -12.12 5.47
N GLY A 46 14.42 -12.05 4.17
CA GLY A 46 15.01 -12.94 3.17
C GLY A 46 16.54 -12.77 3.07
N GLN A 47 17.03 -11.54 3.17
CA GLN A 47 18.47 -11.24 3.16
C GLN A 47 19.15 -11.93 4.34
N GLU A 48 18.56 -11.85 5.53
CA GLU A 48 19.17 -12.41 6.74
C GLU A 48 19.12 -13.93 6.78
N LEU A 49 18.10 -14.54 6.17
CA LEU A 49 17.98 -16.00 6.06
C LEU A 49 18.90 -16.60 4.98
N ALA A 50 19.08 -15.91 3.84
CA ALA A 50 19.80 -16.45 2.69
C ALA A 50 21.19 -15.84 2.45
N GLY A 51 21.53 -14.75 3.15
CA GLY A 51 22.84 -14.09 3.08
C GLY A 51 23.17 -13.42 1.74
N TYR A 52 22.16 -13.03 0.95
CA TYR A 52 22.40 -12.45 -0.37
C TYR A 52 22.82 -10.96 -0.32
N GLY A 53 23.52 -10.49 -1.36
CA GLY A 53 24.01 -9.11 -1.46
C GLY A 53 22.93 -8.08 -1.85
N THR A 54 23.30 -6.79 -1.79
CA THR A 54 22.39 -5.65 -2.00
C THR A 54 21.66 -5.65 -3.34
N PHE A 55 22.28 -6.14 -4.41
CA PHE A 55 21.63 -6.22 -5.72
C PHE A 55 20.45 -7.20 -5.71
N ALA A 56 20.63 -8.37 -5.09
CA ALA A 56 19.56 -9.34 -4.91
C ALA A 56 18.47 -8.80 -3.97
N LEU A 57 18.83 -8.02 -2.95
CA LEU A 57 17.85 -7.34 -2.09
C LEU A 57 16.94 -6.41 -2.86
N LEU A 58 17.51 -5.55 -3.71
CA LEU A 58 16.71 -4.62 -4.52
C LEU A 58 15.77 -5.38 -5.45
N PHE A 59 16.26 -6.45 -6.08
CA PHE A 59 15.43 -7.30 -6.93
C PHE A 59 14.27 -7.95 -6.16
N VAL A 60 14.57 -8.61 -5.03
CA VAL A 60 13.56 -9.26 -4.18
C VAL A 60 12.55 -8.22 -3.67
N MET A 61 13.02 -7.06 -3.22
CA MET A 61 12.16 -5.98 -2.75
C MET A 61 11.18 -5.54 -3.84
N VAL A 62 11.67 -5.23 -5.06
CA VAL A 62 10.80 -4.81 -6.17
C VAL A 62 9.80 -5.90 -6.54
N VAL A 63 10.22 -7.17 -6.58
CA VAL A 63 9.34 -8.31 -6.88
C VAL A 63 8.25 -8.45 -5.81
N VAL A 64 8.60 -8.39 -4.52
CA VAL A 64 7.64 -8.52 -3.43
C VAL A 64 6.68 -7.32 -3.41
N VAL A 65 7.17 -6.10 -3.61
CA VAL A 65 6.33 -4.90 -3.74
C VAL A 65 5.34 -5.07 -4.89
N ALA A 66 5.79 -5.52 -6.06
CA ALA A 66 4.93 -5.75 -7.21
C ALA A 66 3.84 -6.81 -6.93
N VAL A 67 4.20 -7.88 -6.23
CA VAL A 67 3.25 -8.92 -5.80
C VAL A 67 2.20 -8.35 -4.84
N ILE A 68 2.62 -7.58 -3.82
CA ILE A 68 1.69 -6.98 -2.87
C ILE A 68 0.80 -5.94 -3.55
N MET A 69 1.33 -5.12 -4.45
CA MET A 69 0.54 -4.17 -5.24
C MET A 69 -0.53 -4.87 -6.08
N LYS A 70 -0.19 -6.02 -6.66
CA LYS A 70 -1.16 -6.85 -7.42
C LYS A 70 -2.21 -7.48 -6.50
N LEU A 71 -1.83 -7.92 -5.31
CA LEU A 71 -2.74 -8.53 -4.33
C LEU A 71 -3.73 -7.51 -3.78
N LEU A 72 -3.26 -6.30 -3.46
CA LEU A 72 -4.07 -5.21 -2.94
C LEU A 72 -4.90 -4.50 -4.03
N ALA A 73 -4.70 -4.81 -5.32
CA ALA A 73 -5.31 -4.11 -6.45
C ALA A 73 -6.85 -4.09 -6.44
N ASN A 74 -7.47 -5.13 -5.87
CA ASN A 74 -8.94 -5.26 -5.78
C ASN A 74 -9.49 -4.91 -4.39
N TRP A 75 -8.63 -4.52 -3.45
CA TRP A 75 -9.04 -4.30 -2.06
C TRP A 75 -9.51 -2.87 -1.85
N SER A 76 -10.59 -2.70 -1.09
CA SER A 76 -11.10 -1.40 -0.66
C SER A 76 -10.14 -0.73 0.35
N PHE A 77 -10.28 0.59 0.50
CA PHE A 77 -9.47 1.37 1.45
C PHE A 77 -9.52 0.79 2.88
N GLY A 78 -10.73 0.48 3.37
CA GLY A 78 -10.90 -0.07 4.72
C GLY A 78 -10.25 -1.45 4.90
N GLN A 79 -10.30 -2.31 3.88
CA GLN A 79 -9.67 -3.63 3.93
C GLN A 79 -8.15 -3.54 4.05
N ILE A 80 -7.52 -2.60 3.33
CA ILE A 80 -6.05 -2.42 3.40
C ILE A 80 -5.67 -1.92 4.80
N LEU A 81 -6.43 -1.00 5.37
CA LEU A 81 -6.17 -0.45 6.71
C LEU A 81 -6.32 -1.50 7.82
N ILE A 82 -7.34 -2.36 7.72
CA ILE A 82 -7.53 -3.49 8.65
C ILE A 82 -6.36 -4.48 8.51
N PHE A 83 -5.92 -4.75 7.29
CA PHE A 83 -4.77 -5.62 7.05
C PHE A 83 -3.48 -5.06 7.63
N ASP A 84 -3.21 -3.77 7.45
CA ASP A 84 -2.05 -3.12 8.06
C ASP A 84 -2.09 -3.21 9.59
N LEU A 85 -3.26 -3.02 10.20
CA LEU A 85 -3.46 -3.18 11.64
C LEU A 85 -3.14 -4.61 12.09
N ILE A 86 -3.63 -5.62 11.37
CA ILE A 86 -3.35 -7.04 11.67
C ILE A 86 -1.85 -7.32 11.52
N CYS A 87 -1.22 -6.84 10.44
CA CYS A 87 0.23 -7.01 10.23
C CYS A 87 1.04 -6.43 11.40
N VAL A 88 0.72 -5.21 11.85
CA VAL A 88 1.40 -4.59 12.99
C VAL A 88 1.19 -5.40 14.27
N LEU A 89 -0.03 -5.88 14.53
CA LEU A 89 -0.31 -6.73 15.70
C LEU A 89 0.48 -8.03 15.68
N VAL A 90 0.57 -8.70 14.52
CA VAL A 90 1.36 -9.92 14.34
C VAL A 90 2.85 -9.65 14.58
N VAL A 91 3.39 -8.56 14.04
CA VAL A 91 4.80 -8.17 14.28
C VAL A 91 5.06 -7.90 15.76
N MET A 92 4.15 -7.22 16.46
CA MET A 92 4.29 -6.99 17.90
C MET A 92 4.30 -8.30 18.70
N LEU A 93 3.43 -9.25 18.35
CA LEU A 93 3.41 -10.57 18.97
C LEU A 93 4.71 -11.32 18.69
N LEU A 94 5.15 -11.39 17.43
CA LEU A 94 6.41 -12.04 17.06
C LEU A 94 7.61 -11.42 17.76
N ARG A 95 7.67 -10.08 17.87
CA ARG A 95 8.72 -9.37 18.61
C ARG A 95 8.77 -9.79 20.07
N MET A 96 7.61 -9.97 20.71
CA MET A 96 7.55 -10.46 22.09
C MET A 96 8.14 -11.87 22.22
N TYR A 97 7.81 -12.79 21.31
CA TYR A 97 8.38 -14.13 21.31
C TYR A 97 9.89 -14.14 21.05
N ILE A 98 10.37 -13.32 20.11
CA ILE A 98 11.81 -13.23 19.79
C ILE A 98 12.60 -12.65 20.97
N LEU A 99 12.05 -11.66 21.70
CA LEU A 99 12.74 -11.02 22.83
C LEU A 99 12.70 -11.82 24.13
N VAL A 100 11.72 -12.73 24.28
CA VAL A 100 11.56 -13.58 25.47
C VAL A 100 12.27 -14.93 25.30
N ALA A 101 12.60 -15.32 24.07
CA ALA A 101 13.44 -16.49 23.82
C ALA A 101 14.88 -16.23 24.32
N PRO A 102 15.41 -17.02 25.27
CA PRO A 102 16.78 -16.89 25.79
C PRO A 102 17.85 -17.25 24.75
#